data_AF-B3SBS2-F1
#
_entry.id   AF-B3SBS2-F1
#
_cell.length_a   1.000
_cell.length_b   1.000
_cell.length_c   1.000
_cell.angle_alpha   90.00
_cell.angle_beta   90.00
_cell.angle_gamma   90.00
#
_symmetry.space_group_name_H-M   'P 1'
#
loop_
_entity.id
_entity.type
_entity.pdbx_description
1 polymer ?
#
loop_
_entity_poly.entity_id
_entity_poly.type
_entity_poly.pdbx_seq_one_letter_code
_entity_poly.pdbx_strand_id
1 'polypeptide(L)'
;MSAVNTRVYLENKKRQAQAATVRCQKCLQFGHWTYECQNQRKYLSRRSRTSELNKMDDFLYISQYARPYDLYGSPLLTVIAVALRIRIAALQAATAALLVRVAIAALAAVAVAVAVAVAAVAAVAVVAVAAVAAPAVLIAVAHRMIHIDGGKRYDTTDMAMLIDRCILILGNHFWCGRV
;
A
#
# COMPACT_ATOMS: atom_id res chain seq x y z
N MET A 1 -23.58 75.66 65.43
CA MET A 1 -22.60 75.31 64.38
C MET A 1 -22.77 76.30 63.24
N SER A 2 -21.71 77.03 62.89
CA SER A 2 -21.77 78.15 61.92
C SER A 2 -22.03 77.67 60.49
N ALA A 3 -22.73 78.47 59.68
CA ALA A 3 -23.04 78.19 58.27
C ALA A 3 -21.78 77.99 57.39
N VAL A 4 -20.62 78.46 57.86
CA VAL A 4 -19.32 78.27 57.22
C VAL A 4 -18.88 76.79 57.31
N ASN A 5 -19.11 76.13 58.44
CA ASN A 5 -18.70 74.73 58.64
C ASN A 5 -19.53 73.76 57.76
N THR A 6 -20.80 74.06 57.52
CA THR A 6 -21.65 73.27 56.61
C THR A 6 -21.21 73.40 55.16
N ARG A 7 -20.82 74.59 54.69
CA ARG A 7 -20.31 74.78 53.32
C ARG A 7 -19.03 73.98 53.07
N VAL A 8 -18.08 74.06 54.00
CA VAL A 8 -16.81 73.31 53.92
C VAL A 8 -17.04 71.80 53.93
N TYR A 9 -17.97 71.32 54.76
CA TYR A 9 -18.33 69.89 54.80
C TYR A 9 -18.89 69.40 53.45
N LEU A 10 -19.81 70.15 52.84
CA LEU A 10 -20.39 69.79 51.55
C LEU A 10 -19.34 69.78 50.43
N GLU A 11 -18.40 70.72 50.46
CA GLU A 11 -17.31 70.80 49.49
C GLU A 11 -16.33 69.64 49.63
N ASN A 12 -15.98 69.25 50.86
CA ASN A 12 -15.17 68.06 51.11
C ASN A 12 -15.88 66.76 50.70
N LYS A 13 -17.18 66.64 50.95
CA LYS A 13 -17.98 65.49 50.49
C LYS A 13 -18.01 65.39 48.96
N LYS A 14 -18.08 66.53 48.26
CA LYS A 14 -17.96 66.59 46.79
C LYS A 14 -16.57 66.16 46.31
N ARG A 15 -15.49 66.65 46.95
CA ARG A 15 -14.11 66.26 46.61
C ARG A 15 -13.87 64.76 46.82
N GLN A 16 -14.41 64.17 47.89
CA GLN A 16 -14.33 62.74 48.16
C GLN A 16 -15.08 61.92 47.10
N ALA A 17 -16.29 62.35 46.72
CA ALA A 17 -17.06 61.72 45.65
C ALA A 17 -16.32 61.80 44.30
N GLN A 18 -15.65 62.91 44.01
CA GLN A 18 -14.83 63.07 42.80
C GLN A 18 -13.58 62.18 42.83
N ALA A 19 -12.93 62.03 43.99
CA ALA A 19 -11.75 61.18 44.15
C ALA A 19 -12.05 59.69 43.89
N ALA A 20 -13.27 59.23 44.15
CA ALA A 20 -13.69 57.86 43.87
C ALA A 20 -13.63 57.50 42.37
N THR A 21 -13.89 58.46 41.48
CA THR A 21 -13.88 58.25 40.03
C THR A 21 -12.49 58.43 39.40
N VAL A 22 -11.60 59.15 40.08
CA VAL A 22 -10.27 59.45 39.53
C VAL A 22 -9.30 58.31 39.78
N ARG A 23 -8.56 57.94 38.72
CA ARG A 23 -7.48 56.95 38.78
C ARG A 23 -6.15 57.65 39.03
N CYS A 24 -5.47 57.28 40.11
CA CYS A 24 -4.16 57.82 40.45
C CYS A 24 -3.09 57.40 39.43
N GLN A 25 -2.30 58.35 38.91
CA GLN A 25 -1.26 58.06 37.91
C GLN A 25 -0.03 57.34 38.48
N LYS A 26 0.17 57.38 39.80
CA LYS A 26 1.34 56.77 40.48
C LYS A 26 1.14 55.28 40.76
N CYS A 27 0.00 54.91 41.35
CA CYS A 27 -0.31 53.54 41.78
C CYS A 27 -1.40 52.86 40.93
N LEU A 28 -2.10 53.60 40.07
CA LEU A 28 -3.17 53.14 39.17
C LEU A 28 -4.44 52.63 39.85
N GLN A 29 -4.61 52.91 41.14
CA GLN A 29 -5.82 52.62 41.92
C GLN A 29 -6.80 53.81 41.91
N PHE A 30 -8.06 53.54 42.24
CA PHE A 30 -9.11 54.56 42.41
C PHE A 30 -9.19 55.03 43.88
N GLY A 31 -9.80 56.18 44.12
CA GLY A 31 -10.14 56.65 45.46
C GLY A 31 -9.25 57.74 46.04
N HIS A 32 -8.26 58.25 45.29
CA HIS A 32 -7.41 59.37 45.71
C HIS A 32 -6.79 60.11 44.53
N TRP A 33 -6.36 61.35 44.77
CA TRP A 33 -5.63 62.14 43.78
C TRP A 33 -4.14 61.81 43.78
N THR A 34 -3.46 62.05 42.66
CA THR A 34 -2.03 61.69 42.49
C THR A 34 -1.12 62.33 43.56
N TYR A 35 -1.45 63.53 44.04
CA TYR A 35 -0.67 64.24 45.07
C TYR A 35 -0.88 63.71 46.50
N GLU A 36 -1.99 63.02 46.77
CA GLU A 36 -2.29 62.38 48.07
C GLU A 36 -1.75 60.93 48.14
N CYS A 37 -1.12 60.43 47.07
CA CYS A 37 -0.75 59.03 46.93
C CYS A 37 0.50 58.62 47.74
N GLN A 38 0.28 57.84 48.79
CA GLN A 38 1.35 57.25 49.62
C GLN A 38 1.89 55.92 49.07
N ASN A 39 1.15 55.24 48.18
CA ASN A 39 1.59 53.98 47.60
C ASN A 39 2.85 54.13 46.73
N GLN A 40 3.60 53.04 46.61
CA GLN A 40 4.73 52.95 45.69
C GLN A 40 4.27 53.04 44.23
N ARG A 41 5.16 53.51 43.35
CA ARG A 41 4.88 53.65 41.92
C ARG A 41 4.78 52.27 41.28
N LYS A 42 3.61 51.93 40.72
CA LYS A 42 3.42 50.68 39.99
C LYS A 42 3.97 50.86 38.58
N TYR A 43 5.11 50.26 38.27
CA TYR A 43 5.62 50.23 36.90
C TYR A 43 4.84 49.18 36.09
N LEU A 44 4.05 49.63 35.12
CA LEU A 44 3.59 48.77 34.03
C LEU A 44 4.55 48.97 32.87
N SER A 45 5.25 47.90 32.49
CA SER A 45 6.04 47.93 31.27
C SER A 45 5.10 48.18 30.09
N ARG A 46 5.38 49.22 29.32
CA ARG A 46 4.79 49.34 27.99
C ARG A 46 5.30 48.14 27.20
N ARG A 47 4.40 47.41 26.55
CA ARG A 47 4.82 46.42 25.57
C ARG A 47 5.68 47.12 24.52
N SER A 48 6.85 46.55 24.22
CA SER A 48 7.70 47.03 23.14
C SER A 48 6.94 46.91 21.82
N ARG A 49 7.28 47.76 20.84
CA ARG A 49 6.71 47.68 19.49
C ARG A 49 6.88 46.28 18.88
N THR A 50 8.00 45.61 19.16
CA THR A 50 8.22 44.21 18.76
C THR A 50 7.28 43.24 19.45
N SER A 51 6.98 43.42 20.74
CA SER A 51 6.01 42.57 21.45
C SER A 51 4.55 42.85 21.06
N GLU A 52 4.25 44.05 20.57
CA GLU A 52 2.95 44.37 19.97
C GLU A 52 2.83 43.76 18.56
N LEU A 53 3.88 43.91 17.74
CA LEU A 53 3.96 43.29 16.43
C LEU A 53 3.88 41.77 16.54
N ASN A 54 4.61 41.12 17.43
CA ASN A 54 4.50 39.67 17.63
C ASN A 54 3.08 39.22 18.01
N LYS A 55 2.29 40.03 18.71
CA LYS A 55 0.88 39.70 19.00
C LYS A 55 -0.03 39.88 17.79
N MET A 56 0.24 40.91 16.99
CA MET A 56 -0.49 41.16 15.75
C MET A 56 -0.12 40.12 14.70
N ASP A 57 1.16 39.76 14.62
CA ASP A 57 1.71 38.67 13.84
C ASP A 57 1.13 37.35 14.32
N ASP A 58 1.10 37.02 15.63
CA ASP A 58 0.43 35.82 16.13
C ASP A 58 -1.03 35.75 15.68
N PHE A 59 -1.77 36.86 15.74
CA PHE A 59 -3.17 36.91 15.31
C PHE A 59 -3.33 36.76 13.78
N LEU A 60 -2.55 37.51 12.99
CA LEU A 60 -2.56 37.44 11.52
C LEU A 60 -2.05 36.07 11.05
N TYR A 61 -1.07 35.52 11.72
CA TYR A 61 -0.51 34.19 11.52
C TYR A 61 -1.54 33.10 11.81
N ILE A 62 -2.31 33.17 12.89
CA ILE A 62 -3.40 32.21 13.14
C ILE A 62 -4.50 32.32 12.07
N SER A 63 -4.84 33.53 11.63
CA SER A 63 -5.91 33.72 10.63
C SER A 63 -5.52 33.33 9.21
N GLN A 64 -4.24 33.47 8.85
CA GLN A 64 -3.76 33.34 7.47
C GLN A 64 -2.86 32.11 7.26
N TYR A 65 -2.23 31.62 8.34
CA TYR A 65 -1.34 30.47 8.40
C TYR A 65 -1.61 29.66 9.66
N ALA A 66 -2.87 29.32 9.96
CA ALA A 66 -3.17 28.23 10.88
C ALA A 66 -2.35 27.03 10.42
N ARG A 67 -1.18 26.84 11.02
CA ARG A 67 -0.29 25.79 10.57
C ARG A 67 -0.99 24.50 10.96
N PRO A 68 -0.92 23.45 10.14
CA PRO A 68 -1.52 22.15 10.47
C PRO A 68 -1.03 21.58 11.83
N TYR A 69 -0.04 22.20 12.48
CA TYR A 69 0.47 21.86 13.79
C TYR A 69 -0.39 22.37 14.97
N ASP A 70 -1.31 23.32 14.75
CA ASP A 70 -2.21 23.78 15.83
C ASP A 70 -3.44 22.86 15.97
N LEU A 71 -3.73 22.04 14.94
CA LEU A 71 -4.72 20.96 14.98
C LEU A 71 -4.19 19.68 15.68
N TYR A 72 -2.89 19.62 15.97
CA TYR A 72 -2.22 18.57 16.75
C TYR A 72 -2.30 18.79 18.27
N GLY A 73 -3.03 19.81 18.74
CA GLY A 73 -3.35 19.98 20.16
C GLY A 73 -4.51 19.12 20.66
N SER A 74 -5.30 18.52 19.75
CA SER A 74 -6.34 17.57 20.14
C SER A 74 -5.76 16.16 20.21
N PRO A 75 -5.63 15.55 21.39
CA PRO A 75 -5.06 14.21 21.54
C PRO A 75 -5.86 13.14 20.77
N LEU A 76 -7.13 13.40 20.48
CA LEU A 76 -7.98 12.48 19.75
C LEU A 76 -7.62 12.35 18.26
N LEU A 77 -7.37 13.45 17.55
CA LEU A 77 -7.06 13.38 16.12
C LEU A 77 -5.70 12.73 15.85
N THR A 78 -4.73 12.93 16.74
CA THR A 78 -3.41 12.32 16.63
C THR A 78 -3.48 10.82 16.89
N VAL A 79 -4.25 10.39 17.90
CA VAL A 79 -4.51 8.97 18.18
C VAL A 79 -5.26 8.31 17.02
N ILE A 80 -6.29 8.97 16.47
CA ILE A 80 -7.02 8.48 15.30
C ILE A 80 -6.08 8.36 14.10
N ALA A 81 -5.25 9.37 13.82
CA ALA A 81 -4.31 9.35 12.69
C ALA A 81 -3.25 8.25 12.83
N VAL A 82 -2.70 8.04 14.03
CA VAL A 82 -1.75 6.96 14.32
C VAL A 82 -2.42 5.59 14.17
N ALA A 83 -3.62 5.42 14.72
CA ALA A 83 -4.38 4.18 14.59
C ALA A 83 -4.74 3.87 13.12
N LEU A 84 -5.11 4.89 12.34
CA LEU A 84 -5.41 4.74 10.92
C LEU A 84 -4.17 4.33 10.12
N ARG A 85 -3.00 4.93 10.41
CA ARG A 85 -1.72 4.56 9.79
C ARG A 85 -1.31 3.11 10.09
N ILE A 86 -1.45 2.67 11.35
CA ILE A 86 -1.16 1.28 11.73
C ILE A 86 -2.07 0.32 10.96
N ARG A 87 -3.37 0.65 10.84
CA ARG A 87 -4.34 -0.19 10.15
C ARG A 87 -4.12 -0.24 8.64
N ILE A 88 -3.77 0.89 8.02
CA ILE A 88 -3.41 0.95 6.59
C ILE A 88 -2.14 0.14 6.33
N ALA A 89 -1.10 0.26 7.17
CA ALA A 89 0.12 -0.52 7.03
C ALA A 89 -0.13 -2.03 7.14
N ALA A 90 -0.98 -2.45 8.09
CA ALA A 90 -1.38 -3.85 8.23
C ALA A 90 -2.16 -4.36 7.00
N LEU A 91 -3.06 -3.53 6.45
CA LEU A 91 -3.79 -3.85 5.21
C LEU A 91 -2.84 -3.97 4.01
N GLN A 92 -1.87 -3.07 3.88
CA GLN A 92 -0.87 -3.11 2.81
C GLN A 92 0.03 -4.35 2.90
N ALA A 93 0.40 -4.79 4.10
CA ALA A 93 1.15 -6.03 4.30
C ALA A 93 0.33 -7.28 3.93
N ALA A 94 -0.95 -7.30 4.29
CA ALA A 94 -1.85 -8.41 3.97
C ALA A 94 -2.13 -8.51 2.45
N THR A 95 -2.34 -7.37 1.78
CA THR A 95 -2.56 -7.35 0.32
C THR A 95 -1.30 -7.76 -0.43
N ALA A 96 -0.10 -7.34 0.00
CA ALA A 96 1.16 -7.77 -0.60
C ALA A 96 1.34 -9.30 -0.51
N ALA A 97 1.06 -9.90 0.64
CA ALA A 97 1.14 -11.36 0.83
C ALA A 97 0.14 -12.12 -0.07
N LEU A 98 -1.08 -11.60 -0.24
CA LEU A 98 -2.07 -12.18 -1.14
C LEU A 98 -1.64 -12.11 -2.60
N LEU A 99 -1.10 -10.96 -3.04
CA LEU A 99 -0.61 -10.77 -4.41
C LEU A 99 0.53 -11.76 -4.73
N VAL A 100 1.48 -11.95 -3.81
CA VAL A 100 2.55 -12.94 -3.99
C VAL A 100 1.99 -14.35 -4.11
N ARG A 101 1.03 -14.74 -3.28
CA ARG A 101 0.39 -16.06 -3.37
C ARG A 101 -0.35 -16.28 -4.69
N VAL A 102 -1.11 -15.28 -5.14
CA VAL A 102 -1.83 -15.34 -6.42
C VAL A 102 -0.84 -15.43 -7.59
N ALA A 103 0.27 -14.68 -7.54
CA ALA A 103 1.31 -14.73 -8.57
C ALA A 103 1.98 -16.11 -8.65
N ILE A 104 2.32 -16.71 -7.50
CA ILE A 104 2.89 -18.07 -7.45
C ILE A 104 1.90 -19.10 -8.00
N ALA A 105 0.62 -19.02 -7.63
CA ALA A 105 -0.41 -19.91 -8.13
C ALA A 105 -0.61 -19.77 -9.65
N ALA A 106 -0.58 -18.53 -10.17
CA ALA A 106 -0.67 -18.27 -11.60
C ALA A 106 0.54 -18.85 -12.38
N LEU A 107 1.76 -18.65 -11.86
CA LEU A 107 2.97 -19.23 -12.45
C LEU A 107 2.93 -20.76 -12.44
N ALA A 108 2.46 -21.37 -11.35
CA ALA A 108 2.28 -22.82 -11.28
C ALA A 108 1.26 -23.33 -12.30
N ALA A 109 0.13 -22.63 -12.48
CA ALA A 109 -0.88 -22.99 -13.48
C ALA A 109 -0.31 -22.90 -14.91
N VAL A 110 0.47 -21.85 -15.21
CA VAL A 110 1.16 -21.72 -16.51
C VAL A 110 2.16 -22.85 -16.71
N ALA A 111 2.95 -23.20 -15.69
CA ALA A 111 3.91 -24.30 -15.77
C ALA A 111 3.23 -25.65 -16.07
N VAL A 112 2.09 -25.93 -15.42
CA VAL A 112 1.29 -27.13 -15.69
C VAL A 112 0.74 -27.12 -17.12
N ALA A 113 0.21 -26.00 -17.60
CA ALA A 113 -0.28 -25.88 -18.98
C ALA A 113 0.83 -26.12 -20.02
N VAL A 114 2.02 -25.56 -19.79
CA VAL A 114 3.20 -25.79 -20.65
C VAL A 114 3.61 -27.26 -20.63
N ALA A 115 3.66 -27.90 -19.46
CA ALA A 115 3.99 -29.32 -19.35
C ALA A 115 3.01 -30.22 -20.13
N VAL A 116 1.70 -29.93 -20.02
CA VAL A 116 0.66 -30.65 -20.79
C VAL A 116 0.84 -30.44 -22.30
N ALA A 117 1.12 -29.21 -22.74
CA ALA A 117 1.36 -28.92 -24.15
C ALA A 117 2.59 -29.65 -24.69
N VAL A 118 3.70 -29.67 -23.94
CA VAL A 118 4.93 -30.39 -24.31
C VAL A 118 4.67 -31.90 -24.38
N ALA A 119 3.94 -32.46 -23.42
CA ALA A 119 3.57 -33.88 -23.43
C ALA A 119 2.70 -34.23 -24.65
N ALA A 120 1.75 -33.37 -25.02
CA ALA A 120 0.93 -33.56 -26.21
C ALA A 120 1.77 -33.52 -27.50
N VAL A 121 2.70 -32.57 -27.64
CA VAL A 121 3.62 -32.50 -28.80
C VAL A 121 4.51 -33.73 -28.86
N ALA A 122 5.05 -34.19 -27.73
CA ALA A 122 5.85 -35.41 -27.67
C ALA A 122 5.05 -36.65 -28.10
N ALA A 123 3.79 -36.78 -27.66
CA ALA A 123 2.92 -37.88 -28.08
C ALA A 123 2.66 -37.87 -29.60
N VAL A 124 2.38 -36.70 -30.18
CA VAL A 124 2.20 -36.54 -31.64
C VAL A 124 3.49 -36.91 -32.37
N ALA A 125 4.66 -36.50 -31.88
CA ALA A 125 5.94 -36.84 -32.48
C ALA A 125 6.21 -38.35 -32.47
N VAL A 126 5.90 -39.04 -31.37
CA VAL A 126 6.05 -40.51 -31.29
C VAL A 126 5.16 -41.22 -32.31
N VAL A 127 3.90 -40.78 -32.46
CA VAL A 127 2.96 -41.34 -33.46
C VAL A 127 3.46 -41.07 -34.89
N ALA A 128 3.97 -39.86 -35.16
CA ALA A 128 4.51 -39.51 -36.46
C ALA A 128 5.75 -40.36 -36.82
N VAL A 129 6.68 -40.56 -35.87
CA VAL A 129 7.85 -41.41 -36.08
C VAL A 129 7.45 -42.87 -36.31
N ALA A 130 6.49 -43.40 -35.54
CA ALA A 130 5.97 -44.75 -35.74
C ALA A 130 5.33 -44.94 -37.12
N ALA A 131 4.59 -43.93 -37.61
CA ALA A 131 3.95 -43.96 -38.92
C ALA A 131 4.97 -43.96 -40.08
N VAL A 132 6.11 -43.29 -39.93
CA VAL A 132 7.17 -43.25 -40.96
C VAL A 132 8.09 -44.48 -40.90
N ALA A 133 8.33 -45.04 -39.70
CA ALA A 133 9.20 -46.21 -39.53
C ALA A 133 8.56 -47.52 -40.01
N ALA A 134 7.23 -47.67 -39.87
CA ALA A 134 6.51 -48.87 -40.27
C ALA A 134 6.70 -49.29 -41.75
N PRO A 135 6.53 -48.40 -42.76
CA PRO A 135 6.70 -48.79 -44.17
C PRO A 135 8.16 -49.11 -44.53
N ALA A 136 9.14 -48.43 -43.93
CA ALA A 136 10.55 -48.67 -44.21
C ALA A 136 11.02 -50.05 -43.73
N VAL A 137 10.56 -50.48 -42.55
CA VAL A 137 10.84 -51.84 -42.03
C VAL A 137 10.15 -52.90 -42.89
N LEU A 138 8.90 -52.68 -43.30
CA LEU A 138 8.18 -53.59 -44.21
C LEU A 138 8.88 -53.75 -45.56
N ILE A 139 9.36 -52.65 -46.16
CA ILE A 139 10.12 -52.68 -47.41
C ILE A 139 11.45 -53.41 -47.23
N ALA A 140 12.17 -53.17 -46.13
CA ALA A 140 13.44 -53.86 -45.84
C ALA A 140 13.26 -55.37 -45.62
N VAL A 141 12.20 -55.78 -44.93
CA VAL A 141 11.83 -57.20 -44.75
C VAL A 141 11.48 -57.83 -46.10
N ALA A 142 10.64 -57.16 -46.91
CA ALA A 142 10.27 -57.65 -48.24
C ALA A 142 11.50 -57.86 -49.15
N HIS A 143 12.44 -56.91 -49.16
CA HIS A 143 13.67 -57.02 -49.93
C HIS A 143 14.57 -58.19 -49.49
N ARG A 144 14.60 -58.49 -48.18
CA ARG A 144 15.36 -59.62 -47.64
C ARG A 144 14.73 -60.96 -47.98
N MET A 145 13.41 -61.04 -48.06
CA MET A 145 12.70 -62.27 -48.45
C MET A 145 12.91 -62.63 -49.92
N ILE A 146 12.91 -61.65 -50.82
CA ILE A 146 13.22 -61.86 -52.24
C ILE A 146 14.61 -62.50 -52.41
N HIS A 147 15.55 -62.15 -51.53
CA HIS A 147 16.91 -62.65 -51.58
C HIS A 147 17.09 -64.08 -51.03
N ILE A 148 16.22 -64.52 -50.11
CA ILE A 148 16.26 -65.86 -49.50
C ILE A 148 15.68 -66.91 -50.46
N ASP A 149 14.66 -66.55 -51.25
CA ASP A 149 13.97 -67.50 -52.14
C ASP A 149 14.55 -67.59 -53.56
N GLY A 150 15.70 -66.96 -53.82
CA GLY A 150 16.43 -67.13 -55.08
C GLY A 150 15.68 -66.61 -56.31
N GLY A 151 14.86 -65.57 -56.17
CA GLY A 151 14.26 -64.86 -57.31
C GLY A 151 13.05 -65.53 -57.97
N LYS A 152 12.33 -66.41 -57.26
CA LYS A 152 11.04 -66.95 -57.75
C LYS A 152 10.00 -65.84 -57.83
N ARG A 153 9.25 -65.79 -58.95
CA ARG A 153 8.10 -64.88 -59.12
C ARG A 153 6.91 -65.48 -58.38
N TYR A 154 6.40 -64.78 -57.38
CA TYR A 154 5.17 -65.15 -56.66
C TYR A 154 3.97 -64.42 -57.26
N ASP A 155 2.88 -65.13 -57.52
CA ASP A 155 1.61 -64.53 -57.94
C ASP A 155 0.94 -63.79 -56.77
N THR A 156 0.01 -62.89 -57.07
CA THR A 156 -0.64 -61.99 -56.09
C THR A 156 -1.33 -62.72 -54.93
N THR A 157 -1.77 -63.96 -55.14
CA THR A 157 -2.36 -64.83 -54.10
C THR A 157 -1.32 -65.47 -53.18
N ASP A 158 -0.11 -65.77 -53.66
CA ASP A 158 0.97 -66.35 -52.85
C ASP A 158 1.62 -65.30 -51.93
N MET A 159 1.68 -64.04 -52.41
CA MET A 159 2.16 -62.91 -51.60
C MET A 159 1.31 -62.70 -50.34
N ALA A 160 -0.01 -62.92 -50.41
CA ALA A 160 -0.90 -62.78 -49.26
C ALA A 160 -0.63 -63.83 -48.17
N MET A 161 -0.38 -65.09 -48.54
CA MET A 161 -0.05 -66.14 -47.56
C MET A 161 1.32 -65.95 -46.92
N LEU A 162 2.30 -65.42 -47.67
CA LEU A 162 3.64 -65.12 -47.16
C LEU A 162 3.62 -63.96 -46.14
N ILE A 163 2.81 -62.93 -46.38
CA ILE A 163 2.61 -61.82 -45.44
C ILE A 163 1.97 -62.33 -44.13
N ASP A 164 0.93 -63.18 -44.22
CA ASP A 164 0.26 -63.75 -43.03
C ASP A 164 1.21 -64.63 -42.20
N ARG A 165 2.06 -65.41 -42.88
CA ARG A 165 3.08 -66.25 -42.22
C ARG A 165 4.19 -65.41 -41.57
N CYS A 166 4.55 -64.27 -42.17
CA CYS A 166 5.52 -63.33 -41.60
C CYS A 166 4.98 -62.56 -40.39
N ILE A 167 3.70 -62.18 -40.38
CA ILE A 167 3.06 -61.56 -39.21
C ILE A 167 3.11 -62.51 -38.00
N LEU A 168 2.89 -63.81 -38.22
CA LEU A 168 2.99 -64.83 -37.17
C LEU A 168 4.43 -65.03 -36.65
N ILE A 169 5.44 -65.00 -37.52
CA ILE A 169 6.85 -65.16 -37.12
C ILE A 169 7.36 -63.90 -36.39
N LEU A 170 7.02 -62.72 -36.88
CA LEU A 170 7.42 -61.44 -36.26
C LEU A 170 6.64 -61.17 -34.96
N GLY A 171 5.39 -61.64 -34.85
CA GLY A 171 4.60 -61.58 -33.62
C GLY A 171 5.22 -62.34 -32.45
N ASN A 172 5.92 -63.45 -32.73
CA ASN A 172 6.62 -64.23 -31.70
C ASN A 172 8.01 -63.68 -31.33
N HIS A 173 8.68 -62.93 -32.21
CA HIS A 173 10.00 -62.35 -31.91
C HIS A 173 9.94 -60.98 -31.25
N PHE A 174 8.81 -60.25 -31.32
CA PHE A 174 8.67 -58.93 -30.67
C PHE A 174 8.33 -59.00 -29.17
N TRP A 175 8.11 -60.20 -28.61
CA TRP A 175 7.75 -60.42 -27.21
C TRP A 175 8.88 -61.04 -26.35
N CYS A 176 10.14 -60.85 -26.76
CA CYS A 176 11.31 -61.33 -26.00
C CYS A 176 12.44 -60.29 -25.95
N GLY A 177 12.13 -59.06 -25.51
CA GLY A 177 13.09 -57.96 -25.44
C GLY A 177 12.76 -56.90 -24.39
N ARG A 178 12.37 -57.30 -23.17
CA ARG A 178 12.44 -56.48 -21.96
C ARG A 178 12.41 -57.36 -20.70
N VAL A 179 13.57 -57.91 -20.34
CA VAL A 179 14.06 -58.11 -18.96
C VAL A 179 15.55 -57.80 -18.99
#